data_AF-A0A0N4VNH6-F1
#
_entry.id   AF-A0A0N4VNH6-F1
#
_cell.length_a   1.000
_cell.length_b   1.000
_cell.length_c   1.000
_cell.angle_alpha   90.00
_cell.angle_beta   90.00
_cell.angle_gamma   90.00
#
_symmetry.space_group_name_H-M   'P 1'
#
loop_
_entity.id
_entity.type
_entity.pdbx_description
1 polymer ?
#
loop_
_entity_poly.entity_id
_entity_poly.type
_entity_poly.pdbx_seq_one_letter_code
_entity_poly.pdbx_strand_id
1 'polypeptide(L)'
;MSSEADQELPAVNLNTTKGRDYLWSKTKAAFKYIYEHRYTSYDWYLKADDDTYVIVENLKYFLSSQSSKELVYFGARLGVTLKNGFMSGGAGYVLSQTALKKFVTEGIPNEQYCSPHDTVSEDVEMAICLEKIGVQPGESRDAQEKHRFLAEEPEALLANDKNWVRNWTFYPMKSVYNKFSM
;
A
#
# COMPACT_ATOMS: atom_id res chain seq x y z
N MET A 1 4.04 -9.50 10.29
CA MET A 1 2.87 -10.36 10.55
C MET A 1 3.02 -11.62 9.72
N SER A 2 2.75 -12.80 10.27
CA SER A 2 3.11 -14.08 9.64
C SER A 2 2.00 -15.14 9.81
N SER A 3 2.10 -16.23 9.06
CA SER A 3 1.33 -17.47 9.28
C SER A 3 1.98 -18.40 10.30
N GLU A 4 3.19 -18.07 10.75
CA GLU A 4 4.02 -18.83 11.69
C GLU A 4 4.64 -17.87 12.72
N ALA A 5 4.91 -18.34 13.93
CA ALA A 5 5.60 -17.53 14.94
C ALA A 5 7.11 -17.59 14.71
N ASP A 6 7.79 -16.46 14.84
CA ASP A 6 9.24 -16.36 14.72
C ASP A 6 9.75 -15.41 15.82
N GLN A 7 10.60 -15.92 16.72
CA GLN A 7 11.11 -15.14 17.85
C GLN A 7 12.27 -14.23 17.47
N GLU A 8 12.98 -14.50 16.37
CA GLU A 8 14.08 -13.66 15.89
C GLU A 8 13.55 -12.41 15.18
N LEU A 9 12.43 -12.53 14.45
CA LEU A 9 11.76 -11.44 13.73
C LEU A 9 10.55 -10.83 14.48
N PRO A 10 10.49 -10.99 15.82
CA PRO A 10 9.28 -10.95 16.66
C PRO A 10 7.94 -11.03 15.90
N ALA A 11 7.79 -12.06 15.06
CA ALA A 11 6.67 -12.16 14.15
C ALA A 11 5.39 -12.58 14.90
N VAL A 12 4.33 -11.78 14.74
CA VAL A 12 2.99 -12.14 15.20
C VAL A 12 2.37 -13.15 14.23
N ASN A 13 2.06 -14.35 14.73
CA ASN A 13 1.29 -15.35 14.00
C ASN A 13 -0.20 -14.98 13.99
N LEU A 14 -0.78 -14.84 12.80
CA LEU A 14 -2.19 -14.50 12.59
C LEU A 14 -3.11 -15.71 12.46
N ASN A 15 -2.59 -16.94 12.54
CA ASN A 15 -3.31 -18.19 12.27
C ASN A 15 -4.01 -18.20 10.90
N THR A 16 -3.37 -17.57 9.91
CA THR A 16 -3.86 -17.49 8.53
C THR A 16 -3.23 -18.56 7.66
N THR A 17 -3.94 -19.05 6.65
CA THR A 17 -3.40 -19.95 5.64
C THR A 17 -2.20 -19.32 4.91
N LYS A 18 -1.14 -20.09 4.71
CA LYS A 18 0.06 -19.67 3.97
C LYS A 18 -0.20 -19.76 2.46
N GLY A 19 0.28 -18.78 1.71
CA GLY A 19 0.24 -18.78 0.25
C GLY A 19 -0.16 -17.42 -0.32
N ARG A 20 0.23 -17.20 -1.58
CA ARG A 20 -0.08 -15.97 -2.32
C ARG A 20 -1.58 -15.80 -2.55
N ASP A 21 -2.30 -16.91 -2.66
CA ASP A 21 -3.74 -16.94 -2.87
C ASP A 21 -4.56 -16.55 -1.62
N TYR A 22 -3.91 -16.30 -0.48
CA TYR A 22 -4.56 -15.94 0.78
C TYR A 22 -4.13 -14.56 1.31
N LEU A 23 -3.50 -13.74 0.46
CA LEU A 23 -2.93 -12.45 0.86
C LEU A 23 -4.00 -11.45 1.32
N TRP A 24 -5.20 -11.48 0.75
CA TRP A 24 -6.27 -10.58 1.16
C TRP A 24 -6.77 -10.93 2.56
N SER A 25 -7.03 -12.20 2.83
CA SER A 25 -7.38 -12.70 4.16
C SER A 25 -6.28 -12.40 5.19
N LYS A 26 -5.00 -12.58 4.82
CA LYS A 26 -3.85 -12.25 5.67
C LYS A 26 -3.78 -10.75 5.99
N THR A 27 -4.02 -9.90 4.99
CA THR A 27 -4.00 -8.44 5.15
C THR A 27 -5.13 -7.94 6.04
N LYS A 28 -6.35 -8.43 5.85
CA LYS A 28 -7.49 -8.15 6.75
C LYS A 28 -7.16 -8.53 8.19
N ALA A 29 -6.63 -9.74 8.41
CA ALA A 29 -6.23 -10.21 9.74
C ALA A 29 -5.13 -9.35 10.35
N ALA A 30 -4.14 -8.94 9.54
CA ALA A 30 -3.03 -8.11 9.98
C ALA A 30 -3.49 -6.73 10.47
N PHE A 31 -4.29 -6.03 9.66
CA PHE A 31 -4.82 -4.71 10.03
C PHE A 31 -5.81 -4.78 11.19
N LYS A 32 -6.63 -5.84 11.27
CA LYS A 32 -7.50 -6.06 12.44
C LYS A 32 -6.69 -6.24 13.72
N TYR A 33 -5.63 -7.06 13.70
CA TYR A 33 -4.76 -7.22 14.87
C TYR A 33 -4.10 -5.90 15.28
N ILE A 34 -3.55 -5.16 14.31
CA ILE A 34 -2.94 -3.84 14.56
C ILE A 34 -3.96 -2.89 15.19
N TYR A 35 -5.20 -2.87 14.68
CA TYR A 35 -6.26 -2.05 15.24
C TYR A 35 -6.57 -2.42 16.69
N GLU A 36 -6.71 -3.71 16.99
CA GLU A 36 -7.05 -4.19 18.34
C GLU A 36 -5.94 -3.93 19.37
N HIS A 37 -4.66 -3.96 18.95
CA HIS A 37 -3.53 -3.94 19.89
C HIS A 37 -2.72 -2.65 19.88
N ARG A 38 -2.74 -1.87 18.79
CA ARG A 38 -1.80 -0.77 18.53
C ARG A 38 -2.43 0.46 17.87
N TYR A 39 -3.75 0.52 17.71
CA TYR A 39 -4.43 1.61 16.98
C TYR A 39 -4.13 3.02 17.48
N THR A 40 -3.99 3.20 18.79
CA THR A 40 -3.71 4.51 19.39
C THR A 40 -2.22 4.81 19.50
N SER A 41 -1.37 3.86 19.14
CA SER A 41 0.09 3.98 19.26
C SER A 41 0.74 4.67 18.05
N TYR A 42 0.06 4.73 16.90
CA TYR A 42 0.64 5.25 15.66
C TYR A 42 -0.36 6.08 14.85
N ASP A 43 0.17 7.06 14.13
CA ASP A 43 -0.59 7.92 13.20
C ASP A 43 -0.72 7.31 11.80
N TRP A 44 0.19 6.41 11.41
CA TRP A 44 0.28 5.84 10.07
C TRP A 44 0.61 4.35 10.14
N TYR A 45 0.04 3.58 9.21
CA TYR A 45 0.12 2.13 9.20
C TYR A 45 0.57 1.61 7.83
N LEU A 46 1.81 1.11 7.76
CA LEU A 46 2.44 0.63 6.53
C LEU A 46 2.22 -0.88 6.36
N LYS A 47 1.75 -1.29 5.18
CA LYS A 47 1.93 -2.65 4.66
C LYS A 47 3.12 -2.63 3.70
N ALA A 48 3.99 -3.61 3.81
CA ALA A 48 5.12 -3.86 2.92
C ALA A 48 5.36 -5.38 2.84
N ASP A 49 5.96 -5.83 1.75
CA ASP A 49 6.39 -7.22 1.59
C ASP A 49 7.79 -7.41 2.20
N ASP A 50 8.21 -8.65 2.41
CA ASP A 50 9.51 -9.00 3.00
C ASP A 50 10.71 -8.76 2.07
N ASP A 51 10.42 -8.46 0.79
CA ASP A 51 11.35 -8.01 -0.23
C ASP A 51 11.24 -6.51 -0.55
N THR A 52 10.42 -5.76 0.19
CA THR A 52 10.28 -4.29 0.03
C THR A 52 11.37 -3.54 0.81
N TYR A 53 12.13 -2.68 0.12
CA TYR A 53 13.06 -1.75 0.78
C TYR A 53 12.41 -0.39 1.08
N VAL A 54 12.49 0.07 2.33
CA VAL A 54 11.89 1.34 2.78
C VAL A 54 12.92 2.23 3.45
N ILE A 55 13.11 3.45 2.92
CA ILE A 55 13.85 4.51 3.61
C ILE A 55 12.89 5.21 4.57
N VAL A 56 12.89 4.78 5.84
CA VAL A 56 11.91 5.21 6.85
C VAL A 56 11.96 6.72 7.10
N GLU A 57 13.13 7.34 7.03
CA GLU A 57 13.32 8.79 7.18
C GLU A 57 12.57 9.56 6.08
N ASN A 58 12.66 9.09 4.84
CA ASN A 58 11.96 9.70 3.71
C ASN A 58 10.45 9.53 3.82
N LEU A 59 10.00 8.35 4.27
CA LEU A 59 8.58 8.09 4.51
C LEU A 59 8.04 9.00 5.62
N LYS A 60 8.75 9.13 6.75
CA LYS A 60 8.39 10.03 7.85
C LYS A 60 8.36 11.48 7.41
N TYR A 61 9.36 11.92 6.64
CA TYR A 61 9.40 13.28 6.10
C TYR A 61 8.17 13.57 5.24
N PHE A 62 7.82 12.68 4.31
CA PHE A 62 6.61 12.81 3.50
C PHE A 62 5.34 12.87 4.34
N LEU A 63 5.18 11.95 5.30
CA LEU A 63 3.98 11.84 6.12
C LEU A 63 3.84 12.97 7.14
N SER A 64 4.94 13.64 7.53
CA SER A 64 4.92 14.75 8.49
C SER A 64 4.11 15.96 8.03
N SER A 65 3.92 16.12 6.71
CA SER A 65 3.09 17.18 6.13
C SER A 65 1.66 16.72 5.81
N GLN A 66 1.30 15.47 6.15
CA GLN A 66 -0.01 14.89 5.89
C GLN A 66 -0.80 14.78 7.20
N SER A 67 -2.12 14.89 7.11
CA SER A 67 -3.00 14.67 8.27
C SER A 67 -3.39 13.19 8.37
N SER A 68 -3.04 12.55 9.48
CA SER A 68 -3.47 11.18 9.80
C SER A 68 -4.97 11.07 10.12
N LYS A 69 -5.66 12.22 10.22
CA LYS A 69 -7.09 12.29 10.51
C LYS A 69 -7.96 12.25 9.27
N GLU A 70 -7.39 12.52 8.11
CA GLU A 70 -8.08 12.41 6.82
C GLU A 70 -8.31 10.94 6.44
N LEU A 71 -9.35 10.68 5.66
CA LEU A 71 -9.62 9.35 5.10
C LEU A 71 -8.75 9.11 3.86
N VAL A 72 -7.44 8.95 4.08
CA VAL A 72 -6.45 8.84 3.00
C VAL A 72 -5.51 7.64 3.17
N TYR A 73 -5.03 7.12 2.04
CA TYR A 73 -3.92 6.17 1.97
C TYR A 73 -2.99 6.50 0.79
N PHE A 74 -1.72 6.16 0.93
CA PHE A 74 -0.68 6.49 -0.05
C PHE A 74 0.10 5.24 -0.47
N GLY A 75 0.66 5.27 -1.68
CA GLY A 75 1.47 4.18 -2.22
C GLY A 75 1.89 4.47 -3.66
N ALA A 76 2.33 3.42 -4.37
CA ALA A 76 2.59 3.49 -5.81
C ALA A 76 1.30 3.26 -6.58
N ARG A 77 0.61 4.34 -6.97
CA ARG A 77 -0.68 4.25 -7.65
C ARG A 77 -0.53 3.74 -9.08
N LEU A 78 -1.15 2.60 -9.36
CA LEU A 78 -1.28 2.01 -10.69
C LEU A 78 -2.69 2.30 -11.21
N GLY A 79 -2.80 2.81 -12.44
CA GLY A 79 -4.04 3.23 -13.07
C GLY A 79 -4.69 2.18 -13.98
N VAL A 80 -4.24 0.93 -13.90
CA VAL A 80 -4.89 -0.18 -14.58
C VAL A 80 -6.04 -0.73 -13.73
N THR A 81 -7.00 -1.39 -14.37
CA THR A 81 -8.13 -2.11 -13.74
C THR A 81 -9.22 -1.22 -13.10
N LEU A 82 -8.86 -0.22 -12.30
CA LEU A 82 -9.81 0.63 -11.57
C LEU A 82 -9.74 2.07 -12.07
N LYS A 83 -10.89 2.76 -12.14
CA LYS A 83 -10.95 4.19 -12.53
C LYS A 83 -10.07 5.07 -11.65
N ASN A 84 -10.06 4.79 -10.35
CA ASN A 84 -9.23 5.48 -9.37
C ASN A 84 -7.89 4.76 -9.12
N GLY A 85 -7.57 3.72 -9.88
CA GLY A 85 -6.37 2.92 -9.67
C GLY A 85 -6.32 2.22 -8.31
N PHE A 86 -5.19 1.59 -8.03
CA PHE A 86 -4.88 0.92 -6.77
C PHE A 86 -3.42 1.15 -6.40
N MET A 87 -3.05 0.99 -5.14
CA MET A 87 -1.65 1.09 -4.71
C MET A 87 -0.99 -0.28 -4.84
N SER A 88 0.09 -0.40 -5.61
CA SER A 88 0.83 -1.67 -5.75
C SER A 88 1.19 -2.28 -4.40
N GLY A 89 0.85 -3.56 -4.20
CA GLY A 89 1.14 -4.27 -2.96
C GLY A 89 2.64 -4.39 -2.66
N GLY A 90 3.47 -4.66 -3.67
CA GLY A 90 4.91 -4.84 -3.54
C GLY A 90 5.69 -3.53 -3.32
N ALA A 91 5.15 -2.40 -3.78
CA ALA A 91 5.69 -1.09 -3.44
C ALA A 91 5.43 -0.69 -1.97
N GLY A 92 4.54 -1.43 -1.30
CA GLY A 92 3.93 -1.05 -0.04
C GLY A 92 2.93 0.10 -0.18
N TYR A 93 2.06 0.19 0.82
CA TYR A 93 1.10 1.27 0.95
C TYR A 93 0.87 1.60 2.43
N VAL A 94 0.52 2.86 2.69
CA VAL A 94 0.36 3.39 4.05
C VAL A 94 -1.02 3.97 4.24
N LEU A 95 -1.73 3.52 5.27
CA LEU A 95 -3.03 4.02 5.68
C LEU A 95 -2.85 5.08 6.77
N SER A 96 -3.63 6.16 6.67
CA SER A 96 -3.86 7.06 7.80
C SER A 96 -4.54 6.33 8.95
N GLN A 97 -4.39 6.87 10.16
CA GLN A 97 -5.06 6.33 11.35
C GLN A 97 -6.59 6.28 11.16
N THR A 98 -7.22 7.31 10.59
CA THR A 98 -8.68 7.28 10.35
C THR A 98 -9.05 6.25 9.28
N ALA A 99 -8.26 6.10 8.21
CA ALA A 99 -8.49 5.07 7.20
C ALA A 99 -8.42 3.65 7.79
N LEU A 100 -7.41 3.34 8.62
CA LEU A 100 -7.32 2.03 9.28
C LEU A 100 -8.56 1.75 10.14
N LYS A 101 -8.98 2.73 10.96
CA LYS A 101 -10.17 2.56 11.81
C LYS A 101 -11.38 2.21 10.95
N LYS A 102 -11.64 3.03 9.92
CA LYS A 102 -12.80 2.84 9.06
C LYS A 102 -12.75 1.51 8.31
N PHE A 103 -11.57 1.13 7.83
CA PHE A 103 -11.34 -0.16 7.19
C PHE A 103 -11.73 -1.32 8.11
N VAL A 104 -11.29 -1.31 9.37
CA VAL A 104 -11.56 -2.41 10.31
C VAL A 104 -12.99 -2.40 10.87
N THR A 105 -13.56 -1.22 11.15
CA THR A 105 -14.87 -1.12 11.81
C THR A 105 -16.05 -1.08 10.87
N GLU A 106 -15.86 -0.63 9.62
CA GLU A 106 -16.94 -0.48 8.63
C GLU A 106 -16.68 -1.32 7.38
N GLY A 107 -15.44 -1.38 6.88
CA GLY A 107 -15.06 -2.12 5.67
C GLY A 107 -15.13 -3.63 5.85
N ILE A 108 -14.21 -4.20 6.63
CA ILE A 108 -14.07 -5.66 6.83
C ILE A 108 -15.38 -6.34 7.25
N PRO A 109 -16.21 -5.81 8.16
CA PRO A 109 -17.44 -6.48 8.60
C PRO A 109 -18.55 -6.49 7.55
N ASN A 110 -18.44 -5.70 6.47
CA ASN A 110 -19.49 -5.55 5.46
C ASN A 110 -19.02 -6.10 4.10
N GLU A 111 -19.58 -7.24 3.70
CA GLU A 111 -19.25 -7.93 2.45
C GLU A 111 -19.59 -7.12 1.18
N GLN A 112 -20.45 -6.11 1.30
CA GLN A 112 -20.72 -5.17 0.20
C GLN A 112 -19.55 -4.22 -0.04
N TYR A 113 -18.75 -3.95 0.99
CA TYR A 113 -17.58 -3.08 0.92
C TYR A 113 -16.30 -3.88 0.64
N CYS A 114 -15.98 -4.84 1.49
CA CYS A 114 -14.80 -5.69 1.39
C CYS A 114 -15.19 -7.12 1.03
N SER A 115 -14.58 -7.73 0.02
CA SER A 115 -14.80 -9.14 -0.30
C SER A 115 -14.47 -10.04 0.92
N PRO A 116 -15.32 -11.02 1.25
CA PRO A 116 -14.96 -12.04 2.24
C PRO A 116 -13.91 -13.02 1.72
N HIS A 117 -13.74 -13.13 0.40
CA HIS A 117 -12.92 -14.15 -0.27
C HIS A 117 -11.70 -13.58 -0.99
N ASP A 118 -10.65 -14.38 -1.12
CA ASP A 118 -9.43 -14.08 -1.88
C ASP A 118 -9.64 -14.32 -3.39
N THR A 119 -10.50 -13.52 -4.03
CA THR A 119 -10.87 -13.68 -5.46
C THR A 119 -10.02 -12.86 -6.42
N VAL A 120 -9.53 -11.70 -5.97
CA VAL A 120 -8.66 -10.81 -6.73
C VAL A 120 -7.39 -10.52 -5.93
N SER A 121 -6.40 -9.90 -6.57
CA SER A 121 -5.17 -9.50 -5.89
C SER A 121 -5.46 -8.58 -4.70
N GLU A 122 -4.74 -8.79 -3.60
CA GLU A 122 -4.95 -8.09 -2.32
C GLU A 122 -4.97 -6.57 -2.46
N ASP A 123 -4.05 -6.02 -3.24
CA ASP A 123 -3.91 -4.58 -3.48
C ASP A 123 -5.07 -3.98 -4.28
N VAL A 124 -5.60 -4.73 -5.26
CA VAL A 124 -6.81 -4.38 -6.00
C VAL A 124 -8.03 -4.40 -5.08
N GLU A 125 -8.19 -5.45 -4.27
CA GLU A 125 -9.32 -5.56 -3.34
C GLU A 125 -9.25 -4.48 -2.24
N MET A 126 -8.05 -4.16 -1.74
CA MET A 126 -7.82 -3.08 -0.80
C MET A 126 -8.33 -1.75 -1.37
N ALA A 127 -7.99 -1.43 -2.62
CA ALA A 127 -8.46 -0.20 -3.26
C ALA A 127 -9.98 -0.17 -3.43
N ILE A 128 -10.60 -1.29 -3.86
CA ILE A 128 -12.06 -1.40 -3.99
C ILE A 128 -12.74 -1.16 -2.63
N CYS A 129 -12.27 -1.82 -1.58
CA CYS A 129 -12.90 -1.69 -0.27
C CYS A 129 -12.73 -0.28 0.31
N LEU A 130 -11.53 0.29 0.24
CA LEU A 130 -11.24 1.65 0.73
C LEU A 130 -12.10 2.69 -0.01
N GLU A 131 -12.23 2.58 -1.33
CA GLU A 131 -13.07 3.49 -2.12
C GLU A 131 -14.55 3.43 -1.67
N LYS A 132 -15.10 2.23 -1.48
CA LYS A 132 -16.51 2.05 -1.06
C LYS A 132 -16.82 2.62 0.33
N ILE A 133 -15.83 2.68 1.22
CA ILE A 133 -15.96 3.31 2.55
C ILE A 133 -15.52 4.78 2.55
N GLY A 134 -15.23 5.35 1.38
CA GLY A 134 -14.92 6.76 1.19
C GLY A 134 -13.46 7.14 1.47
N VAL A 135 -12.57 6.18 1.69
CA VAL A 135 -11.12 6.42 1.79
C VAL A 135 -10.55 6.72 0.41
N GLN A 136 -9.83 7.83 0.28
CA GLN A 136 -9.33 8.33 -0.98
C GLN A 136 -7.86 7.98 -1.20
N PRO A 137 -7.46 7.65 -2.44
CA PRO A 137 -6.05 7.54 -2.81
C PRO A 137 -5.40 8.93 -2.81
N GLY A 138 -4.39 9.11 -1.98
CA GLY A 138 -3.66 10.37 -1.86
C GLY A 138 -2.56 10.54 -2.92
N GLU A 139 -2.16 11.80 -3.16
CA GLU A 139 -1.00 12.14 -3.99
C GLU A 139 0.29 11.88 -3.20
N SER A 140 1.11 10.95 -3.68
CA SER A 140 2.35 10.53 -3.01
C SER A 140 3.61 11.07 -3.69
N ARG A 141 3.50 11.78 -4.81
CA ARG A 141 4.62 12.41 -5.50
C ARG A 141 5.12 13.64 -4.73
N ASP A 142 6.37 14.01 -4.98
CA ASP A 142 6.96 15.23 -4.42
C ASP A 142 6.46 16.50 -5.14
N ALA A 143 6.90 17.67 -4.65
CA ALA A 143 6.55 18.96 -5.24
C ALA A 143 7.06 19.14 -6.69
N GLN A 144 7.99 18.29 -7.13
CA GLN A 144 8.48 18.22 -8.52
C GLN A 144 7.82 17.09 -9.32
N GLU A 145 6.76 16.48 -8.77
CA GLU A 145 5.99 15.36 -9.32
C GLU A 145 6.80 14.07 -9.48
N LYS A 146 7.84 13.84 -8.67
CA LYS A 146 8.59 12.59 -8.67
C LYS A 146 7.96 11.59 -7.71
N HIS A 147 7.93 10.33 -8.12
CA HIS A 147 7.36 9.24 -7.34
C HIS A 147 8.22 8.93 -6.11
N ARG A 148 7.55 8.71 -4.96
CA ARG A 148 8.18 8.28 -3.70
C ARG A 148 8.03 6.79 -3.43
N PHE A 149 6.94 6.20 -3.94
CA PHE A 149 6.68 4.77 -3.92
C PHE A 149 6.87 4.23 -5.32
N LEU A 150 7.63 3.14 -5.44
CA LEU A 150 8.06 2.58 -6.71
C LEU A 150 7.66 1.10 -6.74
N ALA A 151 6.88 0.71 -7.75
CA ALA A 151 6.36 -0.65 -7.91
C ALA A 151 7.31 -1.56 -8.68
N GLU A 152 8.60 -1.22 -8.72
CA GLU A 152 9.61 -1.94 -9.46
C GLU A 152 11.00 -1.63 -8.91
N GLU A 153 11.95 -2.53 -9.12
CA GLU A 153 13.32 -2.38 -8.65
C GLU A 153 14.04 -1.19 -9.33
N PRO A 154 14.97 -0.51 -8.62
CA PRO A 154 15.68 0.64 -9.16
C PRO A 154 16.39 0.38 -10.49
N GLU A 155 16.98 -0.80 -10.66
CA GLU A 155 17.68 -1.18 -11.90
C GLU A 155 16.72 -1.18 -13.09
N ALA A 156 15.58 -1.85 -12.97
CA ALA A 156 14.59 -1.92 -14.04
C ALA A 156 13.96 -0.55 -14.36
N LEU A 157 13.84 0.36 -13.37
CA LEU A 157 13.37 1.74 -13.60
C LEU A 157 14.37 2.60 -14.36
N LEU A 158 15.67 2.35 -14.17
CA LEU A 158 16.77 3.08 -14.80
C LEU A 158 17.17 2.52 -16.16
N ALA A 159 17.03 1.21 -16.38
CA ALA A 159 17.57 0.53 -17.54
C ALA A 159 16.68 0.57 -18.79
N ASN A 160 15.34 0.70 -18.63
CA ASN A 160 14.42 0.42 -19.73
C ASN A 160 13.22 1.38 -19.78
N ASP A 161 13.14 2.19 -20.83
CA ASP A 161 11.96 3.03 -21.12
C ASP A 161 10.71 2.21 -21.49
N LYS A 162 10.84 0.90 -21.77
CA LYS A 162 9.72 -0.04 -21.99
C LYS A 162 9.29 -0.79 -20.72
N ASN A 163 9.74 -0.37 -19.54
CA ASN A 163 9.31 -0.98 -18.29
C ASN A 163 7.77 -0.88 -18.14
N TRP A 164 7.13 -2.00 -17.80
CA TRP A 164 5.67 -2.11 -17.67
C TRP A 164 5.10 -1.06 -16.69
N VAL A 165 5.85 -0.70 -15.65
CA VAL A 165 5.42 0.27 -14.63
C VAL A 165 5.16 1.65 -15.22
N ARG A 166 5.85 2.01 -16.31
CA ARG A 166 5.63 3.29 -17.02
C ARG A 166 4.28 3.32 -17.73
N ASN A 167 3.78 2.16 -18.16
CA ASN A 167 2.47 2.04 -18.80
C ASN A 167 1.34 1.90 -17.78
N TRP A 168 1.65 1.38 -16.60
CA TRP A 168 0.65 1.05 -15.58
C TRP A 168 0.50 2.13 -14.52
N THR A 169 1.50 2.99 -14.32
CA THR A 169 1.43 4.04 -13.31
C THR A 169 0.27 5.00 -13.60
N PHE A 170 -0.44 5.40 -12.55
CA PHE A 170 -1.54 6.35 -12.66
C PHE A 170 -1.06 7.74 -13.06
N TYR A 171 0.14 8.12 -12.61
CA TYR A 171 0.77 9.39 -12.94
C TYR A 171 1.96 9.12 -13.88
N PRO A 172 1.95 9.61 -15.12
CA PRO A 172 3.02 9.32 -16.08
C PRO A 172 4.42 9.69 -15.53
N MET A 173 5.34 8.72 -15.58
CA MET A 173 6.73 8.95 -15.18
C MET A 173 7.46 9.79 -16.25
N LYS A 174 8.08 10.89 -15.84
CA LYS A 174 8.96 11.70 -16.71
C LYS A 174 10.19 10.87 -17.12
N SER A 175 10.61 10.94 -18.38
CA SER A 175 11.85 10.29 -18.84
C SER A 175 13.07 10.93 -18.20
N VAL A 176 14.04 10.12 -17.78
CA VAL A 176 15.29 10.56 -17.15
C VAL A 176 16.38 10.84 -18.22
N TYR A 177 16.20 10.32 -19.44
CA TYR A 177 17.23 10.34 -20.48
C TYR A 177 17.50 11.72 -21.13
N ASN A 178 16.63 12.71 -20.95
CA ASN A 178 16.83 14.04 -21.53
C ASN A 178 17.80 14.94 -20.74
N LYS A 179 18.50 14.44 -19.71
CA LYS A 179 19.40 15.24 -18.87
C LYS A 179 20.85 14.76 -18.80
N PHE A 180 21.21 13.71 -19.53
CA PHE A 180 22.60 13.21 -19.61
C PHE A 180 23.17 13.29 -21.04
N SER A 181 22.81 14.34 -21.79
CA SER A 181 23.71 14.80 -22.85
C SER A 181 24.86 15.54 -22.15
N MET A 182 25.98 14.84 -21.96
CA MET A 182 27.29 15.50 -21.83
C MET A 182 27.67 16.16 -23.17
#